data_AF-A0A7L5AJW7-F1
#
_entry.id   AF-A0A7L5AJW7-F1
#
_cell.length_a   1.000
_cell.length_b   1.000
_cell.length_c   1.000
_cell.angle_alpha   90.00
_cell.angle_beta   90.00
_cell.angle_gamma   90.00
#
_symmetry.space_group_name_H-M   'P 1'
#
loop_
_entity.id
_entity.type
_entity.pdbx_description
1 polymer ?
#
loop_
_entity_poly.entity_id
_entity_poly.type
_entity_poly.pdbx_seq_one_letter_code
_entity_poly.pdbx_strand_id
1 'polypeptide(L)'
;MMIEFTTSATSFEPVSFMEACHAVTHGFAILHHGLTFEAIQVGANGFYDIRPAQSDVEPDVIARIAMAGPCVDLAVQMLESGDTTSDAVLSEHMARWTSDVTYNHDGYVTDLYDARGYLREAAAWALAFSESNLDLIRKAAENLIDNGGVMSYDEFQIRFADAIEAVDQTILTDSIRILFTVDDAIEYVDWKIEDRAEDLKAEADERIARTDAGSPSHE
;
A
#
# COMPACT_ATOMS: atom_id res chain seq x y z
N MET A 1 -20.63 33.10 -34.77
CA MET A 1 -20.85 32.62 -33.39
C MET A 1 -20.06 31.33 -33.25
N MET A 2 -18.81 31.43 -32.79
CA MET A 2 -17.97 30.25 -32.53
C MET A 2 -18.27 29.78 -31.11
N ILE A 3 -18.64 28.51 -30.98
CA ILE A 3 -18.82 27.86 -29.69
C ILE A 3 -17.42 27.38 -29.29
N GLU A 4 -16.82 28.05 -28.31
CA GLU A 4 -15.63 27.55 -27.63
C GLU A 4 -16.04 26.34 -26.79
N PHE A 5 -15.56 25.16 -27.18
CA PHE A 5 -15.58 23.99 -26.31
C PHE A 5 -14.46 24.18 -25.28
N THR A 6 -14.79 24.68 -24.11
CA THR A 6 -13.92 24.53 -22.93
C THR A 6 -13.95 23.05 -22.55
N THR A 7 -12.93 22.31 -23.00
CA THR A 7 -12.58 21.02 -22.41
C THR A 7 -12.30 21.28 -20.93
N SER A 8 -13.17 20.79 -20.05
CA SER A 8 -12.87 20.71 -18.63
C SER A 8 -11.77 19.67 -18.46
N ALA A 9 -10.52 20.10 -18.61
CA ALA A 9 -9.41 19.38 -18.01
C ALA A 9 -9.67 19.45 -16.51
N THR A 10 -10.16 18.35 -15.94
CA THR A 10 -10.01 18.08 -14.50
C THR A 10 -8.52 18.26 -14.23
N SER A 11 -8.17 19.34 -13.54
CA SER A 11 -6.81 19.59 -13.08
C SER A 11 -6.51 18.56 -12.00
N PHE A 12 -6.10 17.36 -12.42
CA PHE A 12 -5.41 16.46 -11.52
C PHE A 12 -4.11 17.15 -11.14
N GLU A 13 -3.91 17.37 -9.85
CA GLU A 13 -2.59 17.75 -9.36
C GLU A 13 -1.60 16.68 -9.82
N PRO A 14 -0.39 17.07 -10.26
CA PRO A 14 0.61 16.08 -10.63
C PRO A 14 0.87 15.19 -9.42
N VAL A 15 0.72 13.88 -9.61
CA VAL A 15 1.01 12.86 -8.60
C VAL A 15 2.39 13.13 -8.02
N SER A 16 2.49 13.23 -6.69
CA SER A 16 3.79 13.44 -6.06
C SER A 16 4.65 12.19 -6.23
N PHE A 17 5.97 12.38 -6.34
CA PHE A 17 6.92 11.27 -6.45
C PHE A 17 6.78 10.25 -5.30
N MET A 18 6.45 10.74 -4.10
CA MET A 18 6.22 9.88 -2.93
C MET A 18 4.95 9.04 -3.04
N GLU A 19 3.84 9.61 -3.50
CA GLU A 19 2.61 8.82 -3.75
C GLU A 19 2.85 7.76 -4.83
N ALA A 20 3.64 8.08 -5.85
CA ALA A 20 4.03 7.10 -6.86
C ALA A 20 4.90 5.98 -6.27
N CYS A 21 5.88 6.30 -5.40
CA CYS A 21 6.69 5.31 -4.68
C CYS A 21 5.82 4.42 -3.80
N HIS A 22 4.91 5.00 -3.03
CA HIS A 22 3.95 4.29 -2.19
C HIS A 22 3.13 3.30 -3.03
N ALA A 23 2.54 3.76 -4.13
CA ALA A 23 1.71 2.94 -5.00
C ALA A 23 2.49 1.79 -5.65
N VAL A 24 3.64 2.05 -6.27
CA VAL A 24 4.41 0.98 -6.93
C VAL A 24 4.95 -0.04 -5.94
N THR A 25 5.18 0.33 -4.69
CA THR A 25 5.64 -0.62 -3.66
C THR A 25 4.57 -1.67 -3.34
N HIS A 26 3.28 -1.30 -3.34
CA HIS A 26 2.20 -2.29 -3.29
C HIS A 26 2.24 -3.24 -4.49
N GLY A 27 2.40 -2.72 -5.70
CA GLY A 27 2.53 -3.52 -6.92
C GLY A 27 3.72 -4.49 -6.87
N PHE A 28 4.85 -4.04 -6.32
CA PHE A 28 6.03 -4.87 -6.09
C PHE A 28 5.80 -5.97 -5.06
N ALA A 29 5.14 -5.68 -3.95
CA ALA A 29 4.81 -6.68 -2.94
C ALA A 29 3.87 -7.76 -3.51
N ILE A 30 2.87 -7.36 -4.30
CA ILE A 30 1.96 -8.30 -5.00
C ILE A 30 2.75 -9.20 -5.94
N LEU A 31 3.62 -8.63 -6.80
CA LEU A 31 4.47 -9.42 -7.70
C LEU A 31 5.42 -10.36 -6.96
N HIS A 32 6.04 -9.89 -5.86
CA HIS A 32 6.96 -10.69 -5.06
C HIS A 32 6.28 -11.94 -4.50
N HIS A 33 5.01 -11.84 -4.14
CA HIS A 33 4.20 -12.97 -3.66
C HIS A 33 3.58 -13.82 -4.80
N GLY A 34 3.93 -13.56 -6.06
CA GLY A 34 3.43 -14.32 -7.21
C GLY A 34 1.96 -14.05 -7.54
N LEU A 35 1.42 -12.93 -7.07
CA LEU A 35 0.04 -12.51 -7.28
C LEU A 35 -0.06 -11.56 -8.48
N THR A 36 -1.30 -11.26 -8.89
CA THR A 36 -1.61 -10.38 -10.02
C THR A 36 -2.49 -9.23 -9.57
N PHE A 37 -2.52 -8.13 -10.33
CA PHE A 37 -3.45 -7.02 -10.15
C PHE A 37 -3.94 -6.54 -11.53
N GLU A 38 -4.89 -5.59 -11.59
CA GLU A 38 -5.36 -5.06 -12.88
C GLU A 38 -4.42 -3.97 -13.40
N ALA A 39 -4.34 -2.86 -12.65
CA ALA A 39 -3.47 -1.74 -12.94
C ALA A 39 -3.13 -0.97 -11.65
N ILE A 40 -2.02 -0.24 -11.71
CA ILE A 40 -1.71 0.86 -10.81
C ILE A 40 -2.29 2.13 -11.42
N GLN A 41 -3.33 2.70 -10.81
CA GLN A 41 -3.94 3.94 -11.27
C GLN A 41 -4.65 4.69 -10.14
N VAL A 42 -4.85 6.00 -10.34
CA VAL A 42 -5.63 6.83 -9.42
C VAL A 42 -7.12 6.46 -9.52
N GLY A 43 -7.69 6.01 -8.41
CA GLY A 43 -9.10 5.70 -8.25
C GLY A 43 -9.98 6.94 -8.08
N ALA A 44 -11.29 6.70 -7.95
CA ALA A 44 -12.29 7.77 -7.83
C ALA A 44 -12.17 8.61 -6.54
N ASN A 45 -11.47 8.09 -5.53
CA ASN A 45 -11.17 8.79 -4.28
C ASN A 45 -9.90 9.67 -4.36
N GLY A 46 -9.22 9.70 -5.51
CA GLY A 46 -8.00 10.50 -5.71
C GLY A 46 -6.72 9.81 -5.25
N PHE A 47 -6.80 8.57 -4.75
CA PHE A 47 -5.65 7.75 -4.34
C PHE A 47 -5.38 6.64 -5.34
N TYR A 48 -4.16 6.10 -5.36
CA TYR A 48 -3.89 4.89 -6.13
C TYR A 48 -4.66 3.69 -5.56
N ASP A 49 -5.40 2.98 -6.43
CA ASP A 49 -6.06 1.74 -6.06
C ASP A 49 -5.30 0.57 -6.70
N ILE A 50 -4.76 -0.31 -5.85
CA ILE A 50 -4.01 -1.49 -6.24
C ILE A 50 -4.42 -2.59 -5.27
N ARG A 51 -4.98 -3.68 -5.80
CA ARG A 51 -5.32 -4.87 -5.01
C ARG A 51 -4.96 -6.14 -5.77
N PRO A 52 -4.62 -7.23 -5.06
CA PRO A 52 -4.58 -8.54 -5.68
C PRO A 52 -5.90 -8.85 -6.39
N ALA A 53 -5.82 -9.44 -7.59
CA ALA A 53 -6.99 -9.91 -8.31
C ALA A 53 -7.54 -11.23 -7.73
N GLN A 54 -6.72 -11.94 -6.97
CA GLN A 54 -7.06 -13.18 -6.27
C GLN A 54 -7.90 -12.88 -5.02
N SER A 55 -8.94 -13.68 -4.78
CA SER A 55 -9.80 -13.57 -3.60
C SER A 55 -9.34 -14.43 -2.41
N ASP A 56 -8.42 -15.37 -2.63
CA ASP A 56 -7.93 -16.35 -1.67
C ASP A 56 -6.46 -16.11 -1.29
N VAL A 57 -6.13 -14.87 -0.93
CA VAL A 57 -4.79 -14.50 -0.49
C VAL A 57 -4.63 -14.80 1.01
N GLU A 58 -3.50 -15.42 1.39
CA GLU A 58 -3.20 -15.71 2.79
C GLU A 58 -3.11 -14.40 3.62
N PRO A 59 -3.63 -14.38 4.86
CA PRO A 59 -3.66 -13.17 5.69
C PRO A 59 -2.30 -12.50 5.90
N ASP A 60 -1.22 -13.27 6.04
CA ASP A 60 0.13 -12.72 6.22
C ASP A 60 0.64 -11.99 4.97
N VAL A 61 0.26 -12.48 3.79
CA VAL A 61 0.58 -11.85 2.50
C VAL A 61 -0.22 -10.56 2.33
N ILE A 62 -1.51 -10.56 2.69
CA ILE A 62 -2.34 -9.34 2.69
C ILE A 62 -1.70 -8.28 3.60
N ALA A 63 -1.29 -8.66 4.81
CA ALA A 63 -0.64 -7.76 5.77
C ALA A 63 0.61 -7.10 5.19
N ARG A 64 1.48 -7.91 4.56
CA ARG A 64 2.73 -7.44 3.94
C ARG A 64 2.48 -6.48 2.79
N ILE A 65 1.49 -6.78 1.95
CA ILE A 65 1.10 -5.90 0.85
C ILE A 65 0.57 -4.59 1.43
N ALA A 66 -0.40 -4.64 2.35
CA ALA A 66 -0.97 -3.45 2.98
C ALA A 66 0.10 -2.54 3.63
N MET A 67 1.14 -3.12 4.24
CA MET A 67 2.23 -2.38 4.85
C MET A 67 3.32 -1.90 3.89
N ALA A 68 3.32 -2.38 2.63
CA ALA A 68 4.35 -2.06 1.65
C ALA A 68 4.47 -0.54 1.40
N GLY A 69 3.35 0.12 1.10
CA GLY A 69 3.30 1.58 0.93
C GLY A 69 3.73 2.38 2.17
N PRO A 70 3.08 2.19 3.33
CA PRO A 70 3.43 2.92 4.55
C PRO A 70 4.89 2.73 5.00
N CYS A 71 5.46 1.54 4.79
CA CYS A 71 6.84 1.26 5.13
C CYS A 71 7.85 1.85 4.14
N VAL A 72 7.51 2.03 2.86
CA VAL A 72 8.40 2.77 1.94
C VAL A 72 8.44 4.26 2.27
N ASP A 73 7.33 4.84 2.70
CA ASP A 73 7.31 6.23 3.16
C ASP A 73 8.27 6.43 4.34
N LEU A 74 8.26 5.49 5.28
CA LEU A 74 9.18 5.47 6.41
C LEU A 74 10.64 5.27 5.95
N ALA A 75 10.90 4.30 5.06
CA ALA A 75 12.23 4.01 4.55
C ALA A 75 12.86 5.23 3.86
N VAL A 76 12.09 5.94 3.02
CA VAL A 76 12.55 7.16 2.36
C VAL A 76 12.83 8.25 3.39
N GLN A 77 11.93 8.47 4.34
CA GLN A 77 12.11 9.50 5.36
C GLN A 77 13.36 9.25 6.23
N MET A 78 13.62 8.00 6.60
CA MET A 78 14.82 7.58 7.34
C MET A 78 16.10 7.81 6.55
N LEU A 79 16.08 7.59 5.23
CA LEU A 79 17.23 7.84 4.37
C LEU A 79 17.50 9.33 4.16
N GLU A 80 16.45 10.14 3.98
CA GLU A 80 16.57 11.59 3.78
C GLU A 80 17.02 12.31 5.04
N SER A 81 16.57 11.88 6.22
CA SER A 81 17.01 12.43 7.50
C SER A 81 18.42 11.97 7.88
N GLY A 82 18.88 10.83 7.33
CA GLY A 82 20.06 10.12 7.80
C GLY A 82 19.89 9.53 9.21
N ASP A 83 18.65 9.51 9.71
CA ASP A 83 18.29 9.09 11.06
C ASP A 83 17.29 7.93 10.99
N THR A 84 17.85 6.73 11.11
CA THR A 84 17.10 5.46 11.03
C THR A 84 16.51 5.02 12.38
N THR A 85 16.75 5.78 13.45
CA THR A 85 16.38 5.33 14.82
C THR A 85 15.74 6.41 15.68
N SER A 86 15.60 7.65 15.21
CA SER A 86 14.97 8.67 16.02
C SER A 86 13.53 8.31 16.34
N ASP A 87 13.23 8.39 17.64
CA ASP A 87 11.86 8.29 18.16
C ASP A 87 10.92 9.27 17.45
N ALA A 88 11.41 10.42 16.98
CA ALA A 88 10.61 11.44 16.31
C ALA A 88 10.06 10.97 14.95
N VAL A 89 10.92 10.44 14.07
CA VAL A 89 10.48 9.93 12.75
C VAL A 89 9.53 8.75 12.94
N LEU A 90 9.90 7.80 13.80
CA LEU A 90 9.06 6.63 14.05
C LEU A 90 7.70 7.03 14.65
N SER A 91 7.68 7.92 15.64
CA SER A 91 6.43 8.38 16.27
C SER A 91 5.51 9.12 15.29
N GLU A 92 6.05 9.91 14.36
CA GLU A 92 5.25 10.57 13.32
C GLU A 92 4.55 9.54 12.44
N HIS A 93 5.28 8.52 11.99
CA HIS A 93 4.69 7.45 11.17
C HIS A 93 3.67 6.63 11.95
N MET A 94 3.93 6.29 13.21
CA MET A 94 2.94 5.58 14.05
C MET A 94 1.67 6.42 14.25
N ALA A 95 1.80 7.73 14.43
CA ALA A 95 0.65 8.63 14.54
C ALA A 95 -0.15 8.70 13.23
N ARG A 96 0.53 8.73 12.07
CA ARG A 96 -0.12 8.67 10.75
C ARG A 96 -0.86 7.35 10.56
N TRP A 97 -0.21 6.21 10.81
CA TRP A 97 -0.83 4.89 10.67
C TRP A 97 -2.05 4.73 11.59
N THR A 98 -1.92 5.20 12.84
CA THR A 98 -3.04 5.24 13.79
C THR A 98 -4.19 6.09 13.26
N SER A 99 -3.88 7.28 12.72
CA SER A 99 -4.86 8.18 12.12
C SER A 99 -5.56 7.53 10.93
N ASP A 100 -4.82 6.86 10.05
CA ASP A 100 -5.37 6.17 8.89
C ASP A 100 -6.33 5.05 9.31
N VAL A 101 -5.93 4.23 10.29
CA VAL A 101 -6.80 3.20 10.86
C VAL A 101 -8.02 3.79 11.59
N THR A 102 -7.89 4.98 12.18
CA THR A 102 -8.99 5.58 12.97
C THR A 102 -10.03 6.29 12.08
N TYR A 103 -9.59 6.97 11.03
CA TYR A 103 -10.42 7.94 10.31
C TYR A 103 -10.69 7.59 8.84
N ASN A 104 -9.87 6.75 8.20
CA ASN A 104 -10.12 6.34 6.83
C ASN A 104 -10.99 5.09 6.79
N HIS A 105 -11.97 5.06 5.88
CA HIS A 105 -12.88 3.93 5.69
C HIS A 105 -12.46 3.02 4.51
N ASP A 106 -11.32 3.30 3.89
CA ASP A 106 -10.94 2.72 2.60
C ASP A 106 -9.86 1.61 2.75
N GLY A 107 -9.40 1.07 1.61
CA GLY A 107 -8.66 -0.19 1.42
C GLY A 107 -7.65 -0.59 2.50
N TYR A 108 -6.81 0.34 2.95
CA TYR A 108 -5.80 0.10 3.97
C TYR A 108 -6.33 -0.56 5.26
N VAL A 109 -7.48 -0.11 5.77
CA VAL A 109 -8.03 -0.62 7.04
C VAL A 109 -8.72 -1.98 6.84
N THR A 110 -9.37 -2.17 5.69
CA THR A 110 -9.98 -3.47 5.35
C THR A 110 -8.88 -4.53 5.15
N ASP A 111 -7.80 -4.20 4.44
CA ASP A 111 -6.72 -5.14 4.17
C ASP A 111 -5.99 -5.53 5.47
N LEU A 112 -5.77 -4.58 6.37
CA LEU A 112 -5.19 -4.86 7.68
C LEU A 112 -6.13 -5.64 8.62
N TYR A 113 -7.44 -5.50 8.46
CA TYR A 113 -8.41 -6.35 9.15
C TYR A 113 -8.39 -7.79 8.61
N ASP A 114 -8.39 -7.95 7.28
CA ASP A 114 -8.31 -9.25 6.61
C ASP A 114 -6.99 -9.98 6.93
N ALA A 115 -5.94 -9.21 7.24
CA ALA A 115 -4.67 -9.68 7.75
C ALA A 115 -4.69 -10.23 9.19
N ARG A 116 -5.74 -10.02 10.00
CA ARG A 116 -5.91 -10.60 11.36
C ARG A 116 -4.77 -10.32 12.36
N GLY A 117 -4.20 -9.10 12.37
CA GLY A 117 -3.29 -8.67 13.45
C GLY A 117 -1.84 -9.12 13.32
N TYR A 118 -1.32 -9.22 12.09
CA TYR A 118 0.12 -9.46 11.81
C TYR A 118 0.89 -8.18 11.49
N LEU A 119 0.46 -7.02 12.00
CA LEU A 119 1.00 -5.73 11.57
C LEU A 119 2.50 -5.61 11.87
N ARG A 120 2.94 -6.10 13.03
CA ARG A 120 4.36 -6.05 13.43
C ARG A 120 5.26 -6.79 12.45
N GLU A 121 4.99 -8.07 12.21
CA GLU A 121 5.79 -8.90 11.31
C GLU A 121 5.70 -8.40 9.86
N ALA A 122 4.51 -7.94 9.46
CA ALA A 122 4.28 -7.39 8.14
C ALA A 122 5.04 -6.08 7.93
N ALA A 123 5.00 -5.16 8.88
CA ALA A 123 5.71 -3.88 8.83
C ALA A 123 7.23 -4.10 8.80
N ALA A 124 7.74 -5.04 9.60
CA ALA A 124 9.17 -5.36 9.58
C ALA A 124 9.60 -5.94 8.23
N TRP A 125 8.80 -6.85 7.68
CA TRP A 125 9.04 -7.38 6.33
C TRP A 125 8.94 -6.30 5.26
N ALA A 126 7.92 -5.45 5.31
CA ALA A 126 7.66 -4.41 4.32
C ALA A 126 8.72 -3.31 4.35
N LEU A 127 9.23 -2.94 5.53
CA LEU A 127 10.36 -2.03 5.67
C LEU A 127 11.62 -2.63 5.06
N ALA A 128 11.93 -3.89 5.39
CA ALA A 128 13.09 -4.56 4.83
C ALA A 128 12.99 -4.77 3.30
N PHE A 129 11.79 -5.07 2.81
CA PHE A 129 11.48 -5.18 1.39
C PHE A 129 11.69 -3.85 0.67
N SER A 130 11.19 -2.76 1.26
CA SER A 130 11.35 -1.41 0.73
C SER A 130 12.82 -1.00 0.67
N GLU A 131 13.59 -1.25 1.72
CA GLU A 131 15.03 -0.97 1.75
C GLU A 131 15.80 -1.77 0.70
N SER A 132 15.47 -3.07 0.54
CA SER A 132 16.14 -3.94 -0.45
C SER A 132 15.83 -3.53 -1.88
N ASN A 133 14.67 -2.91 -2.13
CA ASN A 133 14.18 -2.62 -3.48
C ASN A 133 14.07 -1.11 -3.78
N LEU A 134 14.61 -0.23 -2.93
CA LEU A 134 14.27 1.19 -3.00
C LEU A 134 14.63 1.85 -4.34
N ASP A 135 15.79 1.53 -4.90
CA ASP A 135 16.20 2.09 -6.19
C ASP A 135 15.28 1.62 -7.32
N LEU A 136 14.83 0.37 -7.26
CA LEU A 136 13.85 -0.18 -8.21
C LEU A 136 12.48 0.48 -8.04
N ILE A 137 12.06 0.71 -6.79
CA ILE A 137 10.82 1.43 -6.44
C ILE A 137 10.84 2.84 -7.00
N ARG A 138 11.92 3.60 -6.75
CA ARG A 138 12.08 4.97 -7.27
C ARG A 138 12.01 5.00 -8.79
N LYS A 139 12.69 4.07 -9.45
CA LYS A 139 12.64 3.93 -10.91
C LYS A 139 11.23 3.59 -11.42
N ALA A 140 10.51 2.70 -10.74
CA ALA A 140 9.13 2.38 -11.12
C ALA A 140 8.19 3.56 -10.92
N ALA A 141 8.38 4.35 -9.86
CA ALA A 141 7.63 5.58 -9.60
C ALA A 141 7.85 6.64 -10.69
N GLU A 142 9.10 6.82 -11.15
CA GLU A 142 9.41 7.67 -12.32
C GLU A 142 8.66 7.18 -13.56
N ASN A 143 8.69 5.88 -13.85
CA ASN A 143 7.99 5.30 -14.99
C ASN A 143 6.46 5.46 -14.89
N LEU A 144 5.90 5.32 -13.68
CA LEU A 144 4.48 5.52 -13.45
C LEU A 144 4.07 6.96 -13.74
N ILE A 145 4.85 7.94 -13.27
CA ILE A 145 4.62 9.36 -13.53
C ILE A 145 4.76 9.68 -15.02
N ASP A 146 5.80 9.18 -15.67
CA ASP A 146 6.05 9.37 -17.10
C ASP A 146 4.93 8.78 -17.98
N ASN A 147 4.30 7.69 -17.52
CA ASN A 147 3.13 7.07 -18.15
C ASN A 147 1.80 7.76 -17.77
N GLY A 148 1.83 8.93 -17.12
CA GLY A 148 0.62 9.69 -16.77
C GLY A 148 -0.13 9.14 -15.56
N GLY A 149 0.54 8.40 -14.67
CA GLY A 149 -0.06 7.86 -13.44
C GLY A 149 -0.85 6.57 -13.64
N VAL A 150 -0.62 5.84 -14.74
CA VAL A 150 -1.27 4.56 -15.03
C VAL A 150 -0.26 3.53 -15.52
N MET A 151 -0.30 2.31 -14.96
CA MET A 151 0.49 1.18 -15.44
C MET A 151 -0.26 -0.14 -15.25
N SER A 152 -0.40 -0.95 -16.30
CA SER A 152 -1.04 -2.27 -16.20
C SER A 152 -0.12 -3.29 -15.53
N TYR A 153 -0.72 -4.39 -15.03
CA TYR A 153 0.06 -5.52 -14.51
C TYR A 153 1.07 -6.07 -15.51
N ASP A 154 0.67 -6.33 -16.75
CA ASP A 154 1.56 -6.89 -17.78
C ASP A 154 2.76 -5.97 -18.01
N GLU A 155 2.54 -4.66 -18.09
CA GLU A 155 3.63 -3.70 -18.26
C GLU A 155 4.56 -3.68 -17.04
N PHE A 156 3.99 -3.66 -15.83
CA PHE A 156 4.74 -3.63 -14.59
C PHE A 156 5.58 -4.91 -14.42
N GLN A 157 4.99 -6.08 -14.66
CA GLN A 157 5.65 -7.38 -14.58
C GLN A 157 6.80 -7.48 -15.59
N ILE A 158 6.57 -7.16 -16.87
CA ILE A 158 7.58 -7.26 -17.93
C ILE A 158 8.81 -6.40 -17.60
N ARG A 159 8.58 -5.21 -17.01
CA ARG A 159 9.66 -4.26 -16.74
C ARG A 159 10.47 -4.60 -15.51
N PHE A 160 9.84 -5.15 -14.47
CA PHE A 160 10.46 -5.17 -13.15
C PHE A 160 10.50 -6.52 -12.45
N ALA A 161 9.73 -7.53 -12.86
CA ALA A 161 9.62 -8.78 -12.10
C ALA A 161 10.97 -9.48 -11.86
N ASP A 162 11.84 -9.52 -12.86
CA ASP A 162 13.16 -10.18 -12.77
C ASP A 162 14.19 -9.38 -11.94
N ALA A 163 13.87 -8.13 -11.58
CA ALA A 163 14.76 -7.25 -10.83
C ALA A 163 14.40 -7.14 -9.34
N ILE A 164 13.25 -7.70 -8.91
CA ILE A 164 12.82 -7.65 -7.52
C ILE A 164 13.77 -8.50 -6.68
N GLU A 165 14.41 -7.87 -5.70
CA GLU A 165 15.26 -8.54 -4.74
C GLU A 165 14.42 -9.21 -3.66
N ALA A 166 14.83 -10.40 -3.26
CA ALA A 166 14.29 -11.03 -2.07
C ALA A 166 14.69 -10.24 -0.82
N VAL A 167 13.86 -10.30 0.23
CA VAL A 167 14.16 -9.63 1.49
C VAL A 167 15.44 -10.23 2.11
N ASP A 168 16.47 -9.39 2.23
CA ASP A 168 17.71 -9.75 2.91
C ASP A 168 17.45 -9.98 4.42
N GLN A 169 17.95 -11.09 4.95
CA GLN A 169 17.71 -11.49 6.35
C GLN A 169 18.39 -10.56 7.36
N THR A 170 19.51 -9.94 6.97
CA THR A 170 20.20 -8.94 7.80
C THR A 170 19.35 -7.68 7.88
N ILE A 171 18.87 -7.18 6.73
CA ILE A 171 17.98 -6.02 6.68
C ILE A 171 16.71 -6.29 7.48
N LEU A 172 16.08 -7.46 7.31
CA LEU A 172 14.92 -7.86 8.10
C LEU A 172 15.19 -7.83 9.61
N THR A 173 16.33 -8.34 10.05
CA THR A 173 16.71 -8.31 11.46
C THR A 173 16.84 -6.87 11.99
N ASP A 174 17.36 -5.96 11.18
CA ASP A 174 17.51 -4.56 11.55
C ASP A 174 16.16 -3.81 11.51
N SER A 175 15.31 -4.04 10.51
CA SER A 175 13.94 -3.50 10.46
C SER A 175 13.12 -3.95 11.67
N ILE A 176 13.24 -5.22 12.08
CA ILE A 176 12.66 -5.73 13.32
C ILE A 176 13.14 -4.89 14.51
N ARG A 177 14.47 -4.73 14.68
CA ARG A 177 15.05 -3.96 15.80
C ARG A 177 14.59 -2.50 15.84
N ILE A 178 14.46 -1.87 14.68
CA ILE A 178 13.97 -0.49 14.56
C ILE A 178 12.53 -0.42 15.05
N LEU A 179 11.65 -1.30 14.56
CA LEU A 179 10.24 -1.29 14.95
C LEU A 179 10.01 -1.71 16.41
N PHE A 180 10.91 -2.50 17.00
CA PHE A 180 10.89 -2.85 18.43
C PHE A 180 10.95 -1.61 19.35
N THR A 181 11.45 -0.46 18.91
CA THR A 181 11.50 0.75 19.76
C THR A 181 10.13 1.42 19.90
N VAL A 182 9.20 1.10 19.00
CA VAL A 182 7.83 1.64 18.97
C VAL A 182 6.78 0.54 19.06
N ASP A 183 7.13 -0.58 19.70
CA ASP A 183 6.29 -1.78 19.78
C ASP A 183 4.90 -1.49 20.37
N ASP A 184 4.85 -0.76 21.48
CA ASP A 184 3.58 -0.35 22.13
C ASP A 184 2.68 0.46 21.18
N ALA A 185 3.26 1.24 20.27
CA ALA A 185 2.50 2.02 19.30
C ALA A 185 1.98 1.16 18.14
N ILE A 186 2.74 0.15 17.71
CA ILE A 186 2.30 -0.84 16.73
C ILE A 186 1.15 -1.67 17.32
N GLU A 187 1.29 -2.15 18.56
CA GLU A 187 0.20 -2.85 19.27
C GLU A 187 -1.06 -1.98 19.40
N TYR A 188 -0.90 -0.67 19.58
CA TYR A 188 -2.03 0.24 19.61
C TYR A 188 -2.74 0.38 18.26
N VAL A 189 -1.99 0.34 17.14
CA VAL A 189 -2.58 0.32 15.79
C VAL A 189 -3.34 -0.99 15.56
N ASP A 190 -2.75 -2.13 15.94
CA ASP A 190 -3.44 -3.44 15.89
C ASP A 190 -4.74 -3.43 16.70
N TRP A 191 -4.69 -2.93 17.93
CA TRP A 191 -5.89 -2.79 18.75
C TRP A 191 -6.94 -1.90 18.09
N LYS A 192 -6.55 -0.84 17.39
CA LYS A 192 -7.48 0.03 16.66
C LYS A 192 -8.12 -0.65 15.45
N ILE A 193 -7.41 -1.55 14.78
CA ILE A 193 -7.98 -2.39 13.72
C ILE A 193 -9.03 -3.33 14.33
N GLU A 194 -8.72 -3.96 15.47
CA GLU A 194 -9.65 -4.84 16.19
C GLU A 194 -10.89 -4.11 16.73
N ASP A 195 -10.73 -2.90 17.29
CA ASP A 195 -11.83 -2.05 17.77
C ASP A 195 -12.83 -1.73 16.66
N ARG A 196 -12.37 -1.68 15.40
CA ARG A 196 -13.20 -1.46 14.21
C ARG A 196 -13.68 -2.74 13.53
N ALA A 197 -13.31 -3.91 14.01
CA ALA A 197 -13.61 -5.19 13.38
C ALA A 197 -15.09 -5.41 13.06
N GLU A 198 -15.99 -5.03 13.98
CA GLU A 198 -17.43 -5.22 13.81
C GLU A 198 -18.01 -4.30 12.72
N ASP A 199 -17.54 -3.05 12.66
CA ASP A 199 -17.94 -2.08 11.62
C ASP A 199 -17.40 -2.51 10.25
N LEU A 200 -16.13 -2.91 10.17
CA LEU A 200 -15.49 -3.37 8.94
C LEU A 200 -16.14 -4.65 8.40
N LYS A 201 -16.52 -5.57 9.27
CA LYS A 201 -17.27 -6.77 8.90
C LYS A 201 -18.63 -6.43 8.29
N ALA A 202 -19.37 -5.49 8.90
CA ALA A 202 -20.66 -5.05 8.37
C ALA A 202 -20.50 -4.40 6.98
N GLU A 203 -19.48 -3.57 6.78
CA GLU A 203 -19.15 -2.95 5.49
C GLU A 203 -18.74 -3.99 4.42
N ALA A 204 -17.96 -5.01 4.81
CA ALA A 204 -17.57 -6.11 3.94
C ALA A 204 -18.78 -6.95 3.49
N ASP A 205 -19.67 -7.31 4.43
CA ASP A 205 -20.90 -8.06 4.15
C ASP A 205 -21.82 -7.27 3.18
N GLU A 206 -21.93 -5.94 3.34
CA GLU A 206 -22.69 -5.08 2.43
C GLU A 206 -22.06 -5.01 1.02
N ARG A 207 -20.73 -5.04 0.92
CA ARG A 207 -20.00 -5.06 -0.36
C ARG A 207 -20.24 -6.36 -1.12
N ILE A 208 -20.19 -7.50 -0.44
CA ILE A 208 -20.50 -8.82 -1.01
C ILE A 208 -21.95 -8.82 -1.50
N ALA A 209 -22.90 -8.38 -0.67
CA ALA A 209 -24.31 -8.33 -1.04
C ALA A 209 -24.58 -7.45 -2.28
N ARG A 210 -23.88 -6.31 -2.45
CA ARG A 210 -23.98 -5.47 -3.65
C ARG A 210 -23.37 -6.11 -4.89
N THR A 211 -22.27 -6.83 -4.74
CA THR A 211 -21.59 -7.53 -5.85
C THR A 211 -22.44 -8.70 -6.34
N ASP A 212 -23.06 -9.43 -5.43
CA ASP A 212 -23.98 -10.53 -5.73
C ASP A 212 -25.30 -10.04 -6.35
N ALA A 213 -25.83 -8.90 -5.87
CA ALA A 213 -27.02 -8.28 -6.45
C ALA A 213 -26.77 -7.62 -7.83
N GLY A 214 -25.51 -7.32 -8.16
CA GLY A 214 -25.08 -6.69 -9.40
C GLY A 214 -24.74 -7.65 -10.54
N SER A 215 -24.80 -8.97 -10.32
CA SER A 215 -24.65 -9.96 -11.39
C SER A 215 -25.99 -10.18 -12.09
N PRO A 216 -26.27 -9.59 -13.27
CA PRO A 216 -27.42 -10.01 -14.05
C PRO A 216 -27.22 -11.49 -14.39
N SER A 217 -28.16 -12.32 -13.93
CA SER A 217 -28.31 -13.68 -14.43
C SER A 217 -28.45 -13.60 -15.95
N HIS A 218 -27.40 -13.96 -16.68
CA HIS A 218 -27.52 -14.27 -18.10
C HIS A 218 -28.25 -15.61 -18.23
N GLU A 219 -29.58 -15.53 -18.19
CA GLU A 219 -30.48 -16.51 -18.82
C GLU A 219 -30.91 -16.02 -20.21
#